data_AF-A0A9D5N0Z4-F1
#
_entry.id   AF-A0A9D5N0Z4-F1
#
_cell.length_a   1.000
_cell.length_b   1.000
_cell.length_c   1.000
_cell.angle_alpha   90.00
_cell.angle_beta   90.00
_cell.angle_gamma   90.00
#
_symmetry.space_group_name_H-M   'P 1'
#
loop_
_entity.id
_entity.type
_entity.pdbx_description
1 polymer ?
#
loop_
_entity_poly.entity_id
_entity_poly.type
_entity_poly.pdbx_seq_one_letter_code
_entity_poly.pdbx_strand_id
1 'polypeptide(L)'
;MDKLKKLIKEFSLSYDVINLLLGTVLLIFLVLVFRYPGNRLFLLIAFTSGGFMNIINGLKFKKNSKKKSMGMSFILFGMMVIFIGFFIA
;
A
#
# COMPACT_ATOMS: atom_id res chain seq x y z
N MET A 1 -6.15 23.25 19.55
CA MET A 1 -5.18 22.61 18.63
C MET A 1 -4.88 21.15 19.00
N ASP A 2 -4.94 20.78 20.28
CA ASP A 2 -4.48 19.45 20.73
C ASP A 2 -5.41 18.28 20.35
N LYS A 3 -6.73 18.46 20.35
CA LYS A 3 -7.68 17.42 19.90
C LYS A 3 -7.48 17.01 18.43
N LEU A 4 -7.18 17.99 17.56
CA LEU A 4 -6.97 17.75 16.13
C LEU A 4 -5.64 17.03 15.87
N LYS A 5 -4.57 17.41 16.58
CA LYS A 5 -3.28 16.70 16.54
C LYS A 5 -3.42 15.26 17.02
N LYS A 6 -4.21 15.02 18.08
CA LYS A 6 -4.44 13.68 18.64
C LYS A 6 -5.15 12.76 17.64
N LEU A 7 -6.23 13.25 17.02
CA LEU A 7 -6.96 12.52 15.96
C LEU A 7 -6.08 12.23 14.73
N ILE A 8 -5.24 13.18 14.30
CA ILE A 8 -4.32 12.94 13.18
C ILE A 8 -3.31 11.84 13.54
N LYS A 9 -2.81 11.84 14.78
CA LYS A 9 -1.81 10.87 15.25
C LYS A 9 -2.38 9.46 15.37
N GLU A 10 -3.59 9.30 15.90
CA GLU A 10 -4.27 8.00 16.01
C GLU A 10 -4.59 7.41 14.63
N PHE A 11 -5.15 8.21 13.71
CA PHE A 11 -5.41 7.75 12.33
C PHE A 11 -4.13 7.41 11.57
N SER A 12 -3.07 8.23 11.71
CA SER A 12 -1.75 7.93 11.14
C SER A 12 -1.25 6.57 11.62
N LEU A 13 -1.38 6.29 12.92
CA LEU A 13 -0.96 5.04 13.52
C LEU A 13 -1.70 3.85 12.88
N SER A 14 -3.02 3.99 12.66
CA SER A 14 -3.82 2.94 12.02
C SER A 14 -3.34 2.63 10.60
N TYR A 15 -3.02 3.65 9.79
CA TYR A 15 -2.49 3.41 8.44
C TYR A 15 -1.10 2.77 8.46
N ASP A 16 -0.25 3.13 9.42
CA ASP A 16 1.08 2.56 9.58
C ASP A 16 1.03 1.08 10.00
N VAL A 17 0.11 0.71 10.90
CA VAL A 17 -0.12 -0.69 11.27
C VAL A 17 -0.62 -1.52 10.08
N ILE A 18 -1.57 -0.99 9.30
CA ILE A 18 -2.06 -1.71 8.11
C ILE A 18 -0.93 -1.90 7.09
N ASN A 19 -0.10 -0.87 6.86
CA ASN A 19 1.04 -0.98 5.97
C ASN A 19 2.12 -1.94 6.48
N LEU A 20 2.33 -2.02 7.79
CA LEU A 20 3.22 -3.03 8.38
C LEU A 20 2.73 -4.44 8.02
N LEU A 21 1.45 -4.72 8.25
CA LEU A 21 0.84 -6.03 7.95
C LEU A 21 0.92 -6.37 6.46
N LEU A 22 0.55 -5.42 5.59
CA LEU A 22 0.65 -5.60 4.14
C LEU A 22 2.11 -5.78 3.69
N GLY A 23 3.06 -5.09 4.33
CA GLY A 23 4.49 -5.24 4.07
C GLY A 23 5.00 -6.62 4.45
N THR A 24 4.54 -7.18 5.58
CA THR A 24 4.85 -8.57 5.96
C THR A 24 4.29 -9.56 4.93
N VAL A 25 3.03 -9.39 4.51
CA VAL A 25 2.42 -10.22 3.46
C VAL A 25 3.21 -10.12 2.15
N LEU A 26 3.54 -8.89 1.73
CA LEU A 26 4.35 -8.65 0.53
C LEU A 26 5.69 -9.39 0.58
N LEU A 27 6.43 -9.29 1.68
CA LEU A 27 7.73 -9.96 1.83
C LEU A 27 7.60 -11.48 1.74
N ILE A 28 6.61 -12.07 2.40
CA ILE A 28 6.34 -13.51 2.33
C ILE A 28 6.07 -13.94 0.88
N PHE A 29 5.17 -13.24 0.19
CA PHE A 29 4.84 -13.58 -1.19
C PHE A 29 5.96 -13.30 -2.18
N LEU A 30 6.79 -12.29 -1.94
CA LEU A 30 7.98 -12.02 -2.76
C LEU A 30 8.96 -13.20 -2.71
N VAL A 31 9.21 -13.76 -1.51
CA VAL A 31 10.03 -14.97 -1.34
C VAL A 31 9.39 -16.17 -2.07
N LEU A 32 8.07 -16.32 -1.97
CA LEU A 32 7.35 -17.39 -2.66
C LEU A 32 7.39 -17.26 -4.19
N VAL A 33 7.36 -16.04 -4.74
CA VAL A 33 7.50 -15.78 -6.17
C VAL A 33 8.87 -16.25 -6.67
N PHE A 34 9.96 -15.94 -5.95
CA PHE A 34 11.29 -16.42 -6.34
C PHE A 34 11.43 -17.94 -6.21
N ARG A 35 10.74 -18.56 -5.24
CA ARG A 35 10.76 -20.01 -5.06
C ARG A 35 9.92 -20.76 -6.08
N TYR A 36 8.80 -20.17 -6.52
CA TYR A 36 7.83 -20.77 -7.44
C TYR A 36 7.44 -19.78 -8.55
N PRO A 37 8.36 -19.47 -9.49
CA PRO A 37 8.15 -18.40 -10.49
C PRO A 37 7.00 -18.67 -11.47
N GLY A 38 6.58 -19.93 -11.63
CA GLY A 38 5.41 -20.29 -12.44
C GLY A 38 4.06 -20.05 -11.74
N ASN A 39 4.06 -19.79 -10.43
CA ASN A 39 2.81 -19.58 -9.68
C ASN A 39 2.38 -18.12 -9.75
N ARG A 40 1.49 -17.85 -10.71
CA ARG A 40 0.96 -16.52 -10.97
C ARG A 40 0.11 -15.96 -9.83
N LEU A 41 -0.50 -16.80 -9.00
CA LEU A 41 -1.24 -16.36 -7.82
C LEU A 41 -0.33 -15.64 -6.81
N PHE A 42 0.89 -16.14 -6.60
CA PHE A 42 1.85 -15.52 -5.69
C PHE A 42 2.29 -14.15 -6.21
N LEU A 43 2.47 -14.04 -7.53
CA LEU A 43 2.76 -12.78 -8.20
C LEU A 43 1.62 -11.78 -8.00
N LEU A 44 0.38 -12.19 -8.27
CA LEU A 44 -0.80 -11.35 -8.08
C LEU A 44 -0.91 -10.83 -6.64
N ILE A 45 -0.73 -11.70 -5.65
CA ILE A 45 -0.81 -11.31 -4.24
C ILE A 45 0.31 -10.33 -3.87
N ALA A 46 1.54 -10.53 -4.36
CA ALA A 46 2.65 -9.60 -4.14
C ALA A 46 2.33 -8.20 -4.73
N PHE A 47 1.93 -8.13 -6.01
CA PHE A 47 1.55 -6.87 -6.64
C PHE A 47 0.36 -6.21 -5.94
N THR A 48 -0.66 -6.98 -5.58
CA THR A 48 -1.86 -6.47 -4.91
C THR A 48 -1.52 -5.90 -3.52
N SER A 49 -0.68 -6.58 -2.75
CA SER A 49 -0.23 -6.13 -1.43
C SER A 49 0.58 -4.83 -1.52
N GLY A 50 1.57 -4.76 -2.43
CA GLY A 50 2.36 -3.55 -2.65
C GLY A 50 1.54 -2.38 -3.20
N GLY A 51 0.57 -2.67 -4.07
CA GLY A 51 -0.38 -1.69 -4.58
C GLY A 51 -1.27 -1.11 -3.49
N PHE A 52 -1.85 -1.96 -2.63
CA PHE A 52 -2.64 -1.51 -1.48
C PHE A 52 -1.82 -0.67 -0.50
N MET A 53 -0.56 -1.01 -0.24
CA MET A 53 0.32 -0.20 0.61
C MET A 53 0.47 1.23 0.08
N ASN A 54 0.63 1.36 -1.24
CA ASN A 54 0.74 2.67 -1.90
C ASN A 54 -0.59 3.45 -1.82
N ILE A 55 -1.73 2.79 -2.00
CA ILE A 55 -3.05 3.43 -1.82
C ILE A 55 -3.22 3.93 -0.39
N ILE A 56 -2.89 3.12 0.61
CA ILE A 56 -3.01 3.47 2.03
C ILE A 56 -2.09 4.64 2.39
N ASN A 57 -0.84 4.63 1.94
CA ASN A 57 0.07 5.76 2.08
C ASN A 57 -0.48 7.02 1.41
N GLY A 58 -1.05 6.89 0.22
CA GLY A 58 -1.66 8.00 -0.49
C GLY A 58 -2.89 8.57 0.24
N LEU A 59 -3.74 7.74 0.84
CA LEU A 59 -4.84 8.18 1.71
C LEU A 59 -4.33 8.93 2.94
N LYS A 60 -3.25 8.44 3.57
CA LYS A 60 -2.58 9.11 4.70
C LYS A 60 -2.10 10.51 4.32
N PHE A 61 -1.45 10.66 3.15
CA PHE A 61 -0.95 11.95 2.67
C PHE A 61 -2.04 12.89 2.17
N LYS A 62 -3.11 12.36 1.56
CA LYS A 62 -4.27 13.13 1.06
C LYS A 62 -4.96 13.93 2.15
N LYS A 63 -4.95 13.43 3.39
CA LYS A 63 -5.55 14.09 4.56
C LYS A 63 -4.85 15.40 4.95
N ASN A 64 -3.60 15.59 4.54
CA ASN A 64 -2.85 16.83 4.78
C ASN A 64 -3.00 17.75 3.55
N SER A 65 -3.59 18.94 3.74
CA SER A 65 -3.86 19.89 2.65
C SER A 65 -2.62 20.27 1.85
N LYS A 66 -1.44 20.31 2.48
CA LYS A 66 -0.16 20.61 1.81
C LYS A 66 0.40 19.43 1.00
N LYS A 67 0.00 18.19 1.30
CA LYS A 67 0.50 16.96 0.66
C LYS A 67 -0.57 16.25 -0.18
N LYS A 68 -1.69 16.91 -0.45
CA LYS A 68 -2.85 16.32 -1.15
C LYS A 68 -2.50 15.79 -2.53
N SER A 69 -1.73 16.55 -3.32
CA SER A 69 -1.27 16.14 -4.65
C SER A 69 -0.41 14.87 -4.59
N MET A 70 0.59 14.86 -3.71
CA MET A 70 1.45 13.69 -3.46
C MET A 70 0.61 12.46 -3.06
N GLY A 71 -0.38 12.64 -2.18
CA GLY A 71 -1.30 11.56 -1.79
C GLY A 71 -2.06 10.97 -2.97
N MET A 72 -2.53 11.80 -3.90
CA MET A 72 -3.20 11.31 -5.11
C MET A 72 -2.24 10.55 -6.04
N SER A 73 -0.98 10.99 -6.16
CA SER A 73 0.04 10.28 -6.94
C SER A 73 0.32 8.87 -6.39
N PHE A 74 0.40 8.73 -5.06
CA PHE A 74 0.56 7.41 -4.43
C PHE A 74 -0.65 6.49 -4.66
N ILE A 75 -1.87 7.03 -4.61
CA ILE A 75 -3.08 6.25 -4.93
C ILE A 75 -3.05 5.80 -6.39
N LEU A 76 -2.73 6.70 -7.33
CA LEU A 76 -2.64 6.37 -8.76
C LEU A 76 -1.58 5.30 -9.02
N PHE A 77 -0.39 5.47 -8.43
CA PHE A 77 0.69 4.49 -8.56
C PHE A 77 0.28 3.13 -7.97
N GLY A 78 -0.36 3.12 -6.80
CA GLY A 78 -0.88 1.89 -6.21
C GLY A 78 -1.89 1.18 -7.12
N MET A 79 -2.83 1.91 -7.72
CA MET A 79 -3.76 1.34 -8.70
C MET A 79 -3.05 0.77 -9.94
N MET A 80 -2.04 1.47 -10.46
CA MET A 80 -1.22 0.98 -11.58
C MET A 80 -0.51 -0.32 -11.23
N VAL A 81 0.09 -0.42 -10.03
CA VAL A 81 0.77 -1.63 -9.56
C VAL A 81 -0.20 -2.82 -9.50
N ILE A 82 -1.41 -2.62 -8.97
CA ILE A 82 -2.44 -3.67 -8.94
C ILE A 82 -2.83 -4.09 -10.37
N PHE A 83 -3.04 -3.11 -11.25
CA PHE A 83 -3.43 -3.38 -12.64
C PHE A 83 -2.35 -4.16 -13.40
N ILE A 84 -1.08 -3.78 -13.24
CA ILE A 84 0.06 -4.51 -13.79
C ILE A 84 0.10 -5.94 -13.24
N GLY A 85 -0.11 -6.11 -11.93
CA GLY A 85 -0.20 -7.42 -11.30
C GLY A 85 -1.28 -8.29 -11.91
N PHE A 86 -2.47 -7.72 -12.16
CA PHE A 86 -3.58 -8.43 -12.80
C PHE A 86 -3.34 -8.79 -14.27
N PHE A 87 -2.54 -8.00 -14.99
CA PHE A 87 -2.24 -8.27 -16.39
C PHE A 87 -1.12 -9.31 -16.58
N ILE A 88 -0.17 -9.37 -15.65
CA ILE A 88 1.02 -10.25 -15.74
C ILE A 88 0.79 -11.59 -15.01
N ALA A 89 0.00 -11.60 -13.94
CA ALA A 89 -0.46 -12.84 -13.29
C ALA A 89 -1.58 -13.51 -14.09
#